data_AF-A0A166GVP3-F1
#
_entry.id   AF-A0A166GVP3-F1
#
_cell.length_a   1.000
_cell.length_b   1.000
_cell.length_c   1.000
_cell.angle_alpha   90.00
_cell.angle_beta   90.00
_cell.angle_gamma   90.00
#
_symmetry.space_group_name_H-M   'P 1'
#
loop_
_entity.id
_entity.type
_entity.pdbx_description
1 polymer ?
#
loop_
_entity_poly.entity_id
_entity_poly.type
_entity_poly.pdbx_seq_one_letter_code
_entity_poly.pdbx_strand_id
1 'polypeptide(L)'
;MRTSEVYVRILAAWIGSCAWVNRDRFQLDDSATLGADVAKGLIDSLTDALFYLYSLPVYKDSSLEELRVAIDSTHRLAMMCWMLGSNTPMQDPDAEHVERTERQRRSDDMFIMAMDNLAIRRPGYSDEEYRTKLTTLDELVASDILGIYGAPAYLSRLNRLLRASDLSDELDEDLGHKLSIFRTTLIHPDVVPHLNSSGMLLTMRLLAEEQARYGYAPSEFVVLREVLGVMRAAFEGAPIPDGSGPLIRKYDFVALLARGLKAYADDGYLIDKNERVREHGDVQSLVSILKSFQAFVTATSVRSNGKNTLRKSLRKALREQWYPTLLELQDGVACSEGEVRSRLMRMRLLWSASGHDLGLDEAQEKAEFDRLEKLKEQTCSWKVCEYHTQLPPIAVKACKGCGQTRYCSRDCQTKDWKEGGHKSVCKRIKLPDA
;
A
#
# COMPACT_ATOMS: atom_id res chain seq x y z
N MET A 1 -24.88 28.42 22.17
CA MET A 1 -24.13 27.72 21.13
C MET A 1 -23.39 26.48 21.64
N ARG A 2 -22.62 26.53 22.75
CA ARG A 2 -21.99 25.29 23.29
C ARG A 2 -22.99 24.22 23.75
N THR A 3 -24.15 24.62 24.26
CA THR A 3 -25.19 23.68 24.71
C THR A 3 -25.81 22.88 23.56
N SER A 4 -26.15 23.52 22.44
CA SER A 4 -26.74 22.81 21.27
C SER A 4 -25.80 21.77 20.67
N GLU A 5 -24.50 22.01 20.69
CA GLU A 5 -23.50 21.08 20.14
C GLU A 5 -23.34 19.83 21.00
N VAL A 6 -23.37 19.97 22.32
CA VAL A 6 -23.35 18.83 23.26
C VAL A 6 -24.60 17.97 23.10
N TYR A 7 -25.78 18.57 22.93
CA TYR A 7 -27.02 17.82 22.69
C TYR A 7 -27.00 17.03 21.39
N VAL A 8 -26.48 17.62 20.30
CA VAL A 8 -26.32 16.91 19.01
C VAL A 8 -25.42 15.69 19.17
N ARG A 9 -24.36 15.77 19.97
CA ARG A 9 -23.45 14.64 20.24
C ARG A 9 -24.09 13.53 21.05
N ILE A 10 -24.79 13.88 22.13
CA ILE A 10 -25.49 12.91 22.97
C ILE A 10 -26.57 12.19 22.13
N LEU A 11 -27.30 12.94 21.31
CA LEU A 11 -28.30 12.37 20.43
C LEU A 11 -27.67 11.45 19.37
N ALA A 12 -26.57 11.87 18.75
CA ALA A 12 -25.84 11.05 17.79
C ALA A 12 -25.30 9.76 18.43
N ALA A 13 -24.73 9.84 19.63
CA ALA A 13 -24.25 8.70 20.39
C ALA A 13 -25.38 7.72 20.71
N TRP A 14 -26.52 8.25 21.15
CA TRP A 14 -27.71 7.44 21.46
C TRP A 14 -28.27 6.76 20.22
N ILE A 15 -28.42 7.50 19.10
CA ILE A 15 -28.84 6.94 17.82
C ILE A 15 -27.87 5.86 17.35
N GLY A 16 -26.56 6.11 17.44
CA GLY A 16 -25.53 5.15 17.05
C GLY A 16 -25.56 3.88 17.89
N SER A 17 -25.71 4.01 19.20
CA SER A 17 -25.88 2.86 20.11
C SER A 17 -27.14 2.07 19.78
N CYS A 18 -28.28 2.74 19.59
CA CYS A 18 -29.54 2.07 19.22
C CYS A 18 -29.44 1.36 17.86
N ALA A 19 -28.87 2.02 16.85
CA ALA A 19 -28.69 1.43 15.52
C ALA A 19 -27.75 0.22 15.57
N TRP A 20 -26.63 0.32 16.32
CA TRP A 20 -25.68 -0.78 16.49
C TRP A 20 -26.28 -1.99 17.21
N VAL A 21 -27.05 -1.78 18.28
CA VAL A 21 -27.75 -2.86 18.99
C VAL A 21 -28.75 -3.57 18.06
N ASN A 22 -29.32 -2.86 17.09
CA ASN A 22 -30.27 -3.40 16.12
C ASN A 22 -29.64 -3.75 14.76
N ARG A 23 -28.31 -3.80 14.65
CA ARG A 23 -27.58 -3.99 13.38
C ARG A 23 -28.02 -5.23 12.58
N ASP A 24 -28.41 -6.30 13.27
CA ASP A 24 -28.85 -7.54 12.62
C ASP A 24 -30.12 -7.33 11.77
N ARG A 25 -30.95 -6.33 12.10
CA ARG A 25 -32.13 -5.95 11.32
C ARG A 25 -31.80 -5.25 10.00
N PHE A 26 -30.56 -4.80 9.83
CA PHE A 26 -30.08 -4.16 8.61
C PHE A 26 -29.39 -5.14 7.66
N GLN A 27 -29.13 -6.37 8.09
CA GLN A 27 -28.56 -7.39 7.21
C GLN A 27 -29.61 -7.81 6.18
N LEU A 28 -29.28 -7.57 4.90
CA LEU A 28 -30.20 -7.65 3.76
C LEU A 28 -30.81 -9.05 3.53
N ASP A 29 -30.23 -10.10 4.10
CA ASP A 29 -30.74 -11.48 3.94
C ASP A 29 -32.05 -11.71 4.70
N ASP A 30 -32.41 -10.86 5.67
CA ASP A 30 -33.68 -10.95 6.42
C ASP A 30 -34.73 -9.92 5.94
N SER A 31 -34.74 -9.69 4.62
CA SER A 31 -35.59 -8.72 3.88
C SER A 31 -37.11 -8.84 4.14
N ALA A 32 -37.56 -9.85 4.87
CA ALA A 32 -38.96 -10.07 5.21
C ALA A 32 -39.52 -9.05 6.22
N THR A 33 -38.69 -8.40 7.05
CA THR A 33 -39.18 -7.60 8.20
C THR A 33 -39.15 -6.09 8.01
N LEU A 34 -38.12 -5.51 7.39
CA LEU A 34 -38.01 -4.05 7.21
C LEU A 34 -38.23 -3.57 5.77
N GLY A 35 -38.17 -4.46 4.78
CA GLY A 35 -38.13 -4.08 3.36
C GLY A 35 -36.77 -3.48 2.98
N ALA A 36 -36.15 -4.00 1.92
CA ALA A 36 -34.79 -3.62 1.52
C ALA A 36 -34.63 -2.11 1.26
N ASP A 37 -35.67 -1.46 0.71
CA ASP A 37 -35.65 -0.02 0.42
C ASP A 37 -35.65 0.85 1.68
N VAL A 38 -36.36 0.44 2.74
CA VAL A 38 -36.39 1.17 4.01
C VAL A 38 -35.05 1.03 4.74
N ALA A 39 -34.51 -0.18 4.79
CA ALA A 39 -33.19 -0.42 5.38
C ALA A 39 -32.11 0.42 4.67
N LYS A 40 -32.14 0.43 3.34
CA LYS A 40 -31.25 1.26 2.52
C LYS A 40 -31.42 2.76 2.82
N GLY A 41 -32.65 3.27 2.82
CA GLY A 41 -32.92 4.68 3.10
C GLY A 41 -32.45 5.11 4.50
N LEU A 42 -32.54 4.21 5.48
CA LEU A 42 -32.04 4.47 6.83
C LEU A 42 -30.50 4.47 6.87
N ILE A 43 -29.83 3.53 6.21
CA ILE A 43 -28.36 3.53 6.10
C ILE A 43 -27.86 4.80 5.40
N ASP A 44 -28.52 5.21 4.32
CA ASP A 44 -28.18 6.44 3.60
C ASP A 44 -28.32 7.67 4.52
N SER A 45 -29.43 7.77 5.25
CA SER A 45 -29.67 8.87 6.21
C SER A 45 -28.64 8.89 7.35
N LEU A 46 -28.26 7.71 7.87
CA LEU A 46 -27.22 7.58 8.90
C LEU A 46 -25.85 7.98 8.37
N THR A 47 -25.52 7.61 7.13
CA THR A 47 -24.26 7.98 6.47
C THR A 47 -24.14 9.50 6.36
N ASP A 48 -25.19 10.18 5.89
CA ASP A 48 -25.20 11.64 5.79
C ASP A 48 -25.08 12.32 7.17
N ALA A 49 -25.78 11.81 8.18
CA ALA A 49 -25.71 12.33 9.55
C ALA A 49 -24.31 12.16 10.16
N LEU A 50 -23.69 10.99 9.99
CA LEU A 50 -22.35 10.71 10.47
C LEU A 50 -21.29 11.55 9.74
N PHE A 51 -21.37 11.66 8.42
CA PHE A 51 -20.46 12.50 7.65
C PHE A 51 -20.47 13.95 8.14
N TYR A 52 -21.67 14.49 8.42
CA TYR A 52 -21.81 15.82 9.02
C TYR A 52 -21.12 15.90 10.39
N LEU A 53 -21.29 14.89 11.25
CA LEU A 53 -20.67 14.83 12.58
C LEU A 53 -19.14 14.81 12.51
N TYR A 54 -18.56 13.99 11.62
CA TYR A 54 -17.10 13.93 11.42
C TYR A 54 -16.53 15.24 10.85
N SER A 55 -17.33 15.97 10.08
CA SER A 55 -16.94 17.26 9.49
C SER A 55 -16.90 18.40 10.52
N LEU A 56 -17.43 18.22 11.74
CA LEU A 56 -17.43 19.26 12.76
C LEU A 56 -16.01 19.47 13.34
N PRO A 57 -15.50 20.72 13.41
CA PRO A 57 -14.14 21.01 13.88
C PRO A 57 -13.79 20.44 15.26
N VAL A 58 -14.80 20.33 16.13
CA VAL A 58 -14.60 19.98 17.53
C VAL A 58 -14.41 18.48 17.76
N TYR A 59 -14.68 17.62 16.78
CA TYR A 59 -14.33 16.20 16.87
C TYR A 59 -12.81 16.01 17.05
N LYS A 60 -12.00 17.00 16.62
CA LYS A 60 -10.53 16.97 16.71
C LYS A 60 -9.97 17.20 18.12
N ASP A 61 -10.75 17.71 19.08
CA ASP A 61 -10.21 18.30 20.33
C ASP A 61 -10.83 17.73 21.63
N SER A 62 -11.22 16.46 21.61
CA SER A 62 -12.14 15.87 22.58
C SER A 62 -11.45 15.27 23.82
N SER A 63 -11.37 16.03 24.91
CA SER A 63 -10.84 15.58 26.21
C SER A 63 -11.89 15.02 27.19
N LEU A 64 -13.17 14.94 26.80
CA LEU A 64 -14.26 14.52 27.69
C LEU A 64 -14.52 13.01 27.58
N GLU A 65 -14.57 12.32 28.73
CA GLU A 65 -14.78 10.87 28.84
C GLU A 65 -16.13 10.41 28.27
N GLU A 66 -17.21 11.15 28.53
CA GLU A 66 -18.55 10.88 27.96
C GLU A 66 -18.55 10.94 26.42
N LEU A 67 -17.61 11.71 25.87
CA LEU A 67 -17.45 11.83 24.42
C LEU A 67 -16.68 10.63 23.83
N ARG A 68 -15.88 9.90 24.62
CA ARG A 68 -15.17 8.69 24.17
C ARG A 68 -16.13 7.53 23.89
N VAL A 69 -17.07 7.26 24.80
CA VAL A 69 -18.09 6.21 24.58
C VAL A 69 -18.97 6.52 23.36
N ALA A 70 -19.29 7.80 23.15
CA ALA A 70 -19.98 8.28 21.96
C ALA A 70 -19.14 8.07 20.69
N ILE A 71 -17.82 8.36 20.75
CA ILE A 71 -16.87 8.16 19.65
C ILE A 71 -16.83 6.69 19.23
N ASP A 72 -16.72 5.74 20.17
CA ASP A 72 -16.63 4.31 19.82
C ASP A 72 -17.90 3.79 19.14
N SER A 73 -19.07 4.20 19.64
CA SER A 73 -20.36 3.87 19.00
C SER A 73 -20.47 4.52 17.61
N THR A 74 -19.91 5.72 17.44
CA THR A 74 -19.89 6.44 16.15
C THR A 74 -18.95 5.75 15.14
N HIS A 75 -17.79 5.26 15.57
CA HIS A 75 -16.87 4.49 14.72
C HIS A 75 -17.50 3.17 14.26
N ARG A 76 -18.15 2.44 15.19
CA ARG A 76 -18.90 1.22 14.89
C ARG A 76 -20.01 1.47 13.87
N LEU A 77 -20.77 2.55 14.05
CA LEU A 77 -21.85 2.92 13.13
C LEU A 77 -21.33 3.35 11.76
N ALA A 78 -20.24 4.12 11.71
CA ALA A 78 -19.57 4.47 10.48
C ALA A 78 -19.13 3.22 9.70
N MET A 79 -18.54 2.25 10.40
CA MET A 79 -18.12 0.99 9.80
C MET A 79 -19.31 0.18 9.29
N MET A 80 -20.40 0.12 10.05
CA MET A 80 -21.65 -0.53 9.61
C MET A 80 -22.20 0.10 8.34
N CYS A 81 -22.31 1.43 8.30
CA CYS A 81 -22.80 2.16 7.14
C CYS A 81 -21.89 1.94 5.92
N TRP A 82 -20.57 1.89 6.13
CA TRP A 82 -19.62 1.60 5.06
C TRP A 82 -19.74 0.17 4.52
N MET A 83 -19.92 -0.82 5.39
CA MET A 83 -20.09 -2.22 5.01
C MET A 83 -21.42 -2.48 4.29
N LEU A 84 -22.50 -1.83 4.74
CA LEU A 84 -23.86 -2.02 4.22
C LEU A 84 -24.22 -1.05 3.08
N GLY A 85 -23.41 -0.01 2.86
CA GLY A 85 -23.58 0.95 1.79
C GLY A 85 -23.67 0.29 0.40
N SER A 86 -24.36 0.95 -0.53
CA SER A 86 -24.77 0.34 -1.80
C SER A 86 -23.61 -0.29 -2.56
N ASN A 87 -23.74 -1.60 -2.81
CA ASN A 87 -22.79 -2.40 -3.59
C ASN A 87 -23.13 -2.47 -5.09
N THR A 88 -24.15 -1.73 -5.53
CA THR A 88 -24.72 -1.87 -6.87
C THR A 88 -23.67 -1.48 -7.92
N PRO A 89 -23.26 -2.41 -8.80
CA PRO A 89 -22.33 -2.12 -9.88
C PRO A 89 -22.88 -0.98 -10.76
N MET A 90 -22.04 0.00 -11.07
CA MET A 90 -22.36 1.10 -11.99
C MET A 90 -22.71 0.54 -13.37
N GLN A 91 -23.98 0.66 -13.79
CA GLN A 91 -24.39 0.25 -15.14
C GLN A 91 -25.00 1.39 -15.98
N ASP A 92 -25.36 2.54 -15.39
CA ASP A 92 -25.94 3.67 -16.14
C ASP A 92 -25.57 5.03 -15.50
N PRO A 93 -25.00 6.00 -16.24
CA PRO A 93 -24.53 7.30 -15.71
C PRO A 93 -25.62 8.39 -15.61
N ASP A 94 -26.82 8.06 -15.13
CA ASP A 94 -27.90 9.04 -14.96
C ASP A 94 -27.71 10.01 -13.76
N ALA A 95 -28.64 10.93 -13.49
CA ALA A 95 -28.52 11.84 -12.35
C ALA A 95 -28.49 11.10 -11.00
N GLU A 96 -29.12 9.92 -10.92
CA GLU A 96 -29.07 9.06 -9.74
C GLU A 96 -27.66 8.49 -9.52
N HIS A 97 -26.90 8.31 -10.60
CA HIS A 97 -25.51 7.88 -10.56
C HIS A 97 -24.59 8.87 -9.83
N VAL A 98 -24.74 10.17 -10.07
CA VAL A 98 -23.92 11.21 -9.42
C VAL A 98 -24.16 11.21 -7.92
N GLU A 99 -25.42 11.20 -7.49
CA GLU A 99 -25.79 11.19 -6.07
C GLU A 99 -25.30 9.92 -5.37
N ARG A 100 -25.44 8.74 -6.01
CA ARG A 100 -24.92 7.47 -5.46
C ARG A 100 -23.40 7.48 -5.33
N THR A 101 -22.70 8.06 -6.30
CA THR A 101 -21.22 8.18 -6.28
C THR A 101 -20.77 9.10 -5.16
N GLU A 102 -21.41 10.26 -5.01
CA GLU A 102 -21.14 11.17 -3.89
C GLU A 102 -21.40 10.52 -2.53
N ARG A 103 -22.51 9.78 -2.39
CA ARG A 103 -22.84 9.10 -1.13
C ARG A 103 -21.83 8.01 -0.81
N GLN A 104 -21.40 7.24 -1.81
CA GLN A 104 -20.35 6.24 -1.64
C GLN A 104 -19.03 6.90 -1.20
N ARG A 105 -18.64 8.01 -1.84
CA ARG A 105 -17.45 8.79 -1.44
C ARG A 105 -17.53 9.28 0.00
N ARG A 106 -18.66 9.85 0.42
CA ARG A 106 -18.88 10.26 1.83
C ARG A 106 -18.76 9.08 2.79
N SER A 107 -19.29 7.92 2.41
CA SER A 107 -19.17 6.70 3.21
C SER A 107 -17.72 6.23 3.34
N ASP A 108 -16.94 6.33 2.26
CA ASP A 108 -15.53 5.96 2.22
C ASP A 108 -14.68 6.93 3.05
N ASP A 109 -14.89 8.24 2.89
CA ASP A 109 -14.24 9.28 3.68
C ASP A 109 -14.51 9.09 5.17
N MET A 110 -15.76 8.83 5.54
CA MET A 110 -16.16 8.57 6.92
C MET A 110 -15.47 7.32 7.49
N PHE A 111 -15.36 6.24 6.70
CA PHE A 111 -14.63 5.05 7.12
C PHE A 111 -13.16 5.36 7.36
N ILE A 112 -12.51 6.10 6.45
CA ILE A 112 -11.10 6.52 6.59
C ILE A 112 -10.92 7.37 7.84
N MET A 113 -11.80 8.35 8.08
CA MET A 113 -11.75 9.19 9.28
C MET A 113 -11.96 8.39 10.57
N ALA A 114 -12.89 7.44 10.59
CA ALA A 114 -13.12 6.58 11.75
C ALA A 114 -11.88 5.74 12.06
N MET A 115 -11.27 5.17 11.02
CA MET A 115 -10.08 4.34 11.16
C MET A 115 -8.83 5.16 11.53
N ASP A 116 -8.67 6.37 10.99
CA ASP A 116 -7.59 7.29 11.35
C ASP A 116 -7.58 7.60 12.86
N ASN A 117 -8.76 7.89 13.42
CA ASN A 117 -8.91 8.20 14.85
C ASN A 117 -8.48 7.05 15.78
N LEU A 118 -8.56 5.80 15.31
CA LEU A 118 -8.20 4.60 16.05
C LEU A 118 -6.77 4.13 15.77
N ALA A 119 -6.32 4.20 14.52
CA ALA A 119 -5.07 3.62 14.06
C ALA A 119 -3.86 4.54 14.28
N ILE A 120 -4.04 5.86 14.26
CA ILE A 120 -2.90 6.79 14.26
C ILE A 120 -2.56 7.30 15.65
N ARG A 121 -1.27 7.16 15.99
CA ARG A 121 -0.67 7.78 17.16
C ARG A 121 -0.64 9.30 16.97
N ARG A 122 -1.31 10.02 17.86
CA ARG A 122 -1.32 11.49 17.84
C ARG A 122 -0.23 12.07 18.74
N PRO A 123 0.37 13.22 18.37
CA PRO A 123 1.32 13.91 19.24
C PRO A 123 0.72 14.13 20.63
N GLY A 124 1.45 13.70 21.66
CA GLY A 124 1.03 13.83 23.06
C GLY A 124 0.35 12.58 23.65
N TYR A 125 0.06 11.55 22.85
CA TYR A 125 -0.37 10.27 23.42
C TYR A 125 0.80 9.55 24.09
N SER A 126 0.56 9.06 25.30
CA SER A 126 1.43 8.08 25.94
C SER A 126 1.43 6.76 25.16
N ASP A 127 2.49 5.97 25.31
CA ASP A 127 2.55 4.62 24.71
C ASP A 127 1.38 3.75 25.18
N GLU A 128 0.92 3.93 26.42
CA GLU A 128 -0.19 3.16 26.99
C GLU A 128 -1.55 3.56 26.39
N GLU A 129 -1.80 4.85 26.18
CA GLU A 129 -3.01 5.32 25.49
C GLU A 129 -3.06 4.81 24.05
N TYR A 130 -1.91 4.83 23.36
CA TYR A 130 -1.82 4.30 22.01
C TYR A 130 -2.06 2.78 21.96
N ARG A 131 -1.47 2.02 22.91
CA ARG A 131 -1.74 0.58 23.03
C ARG A 131 -3.21 0.29 23.30
N THR A 132 -3.84 1.07 24.17
CA THR A 132 -5.28 0.95 24.47
C THR A 132 -6.11 1.13 23.20
N LYS A 133 -5.83 2.16 22.39
CA LYS A 133 -6.51 2.37 21.11
C LYS A 133 -6.31 1.23 20.13
N LEU A 134 -5.10 0.68 20.04
CA LEU A 134 -4.83 -0.47 19.18
C LEU A 134 -5.62 -1.71 19.64
N THR A 135 -5.76 -1.93 20.95
CA THR A 135 -6.63 -2.99 21.49
C THR A 135 -8.09 -2.75 21.11
N THR A 136 -8.58 -1.52 21.24
CA THR A 136 -9.95 -1.17 20.82
C THR A 136 -10.17 -1.42 19.32
N LEU A 137 -9.17 -1.11 18.50
CA LEU A 137 -9.22 -1.37 17.06
C LEU A 137 -9.19 -2.87 16.75
N ASP A 138 -8.37 -3.64 17.45
CA ASP A 138 -8.30 -5.10 17.32
C ASP A 138 -9.64 -5.75 17.68
N GLU A 139 -10.26 -5.34 18.79
CA GLU A 139 -11.59 -5.79 19.21
C GLU A 139 -12.66 -5.40 18.18
N LEU A 140 -12.62 -4.18 17.65
CA LEU A 140 -13.52 -3.71 16.58
C LEU A 140 -13.38 -4.60 15.34
N VAL A 141 -12.15 -4.86 14.89
CA VAL A 141 -11.89 -5.72 13.73
C VAL A 141 -12.38 -7.14 13.98
N ALA A 142 -11.96 -7.77 15.07
CA ALA A 142 -12.31 -9.15 15.36
C ALA A 142 -13.82 -9.36 15.56
N SER A 143 -14.45 -8.57 16.44
CA SER A 143 -15.84 -8.81 16.84
C SER A 143 -16.86 -8.18 15.89
N ASP A 144 -16.61 -6.96 15.44
CA ASP A 144 -17.63 -6.14 14.78
C ASP A 144 -17.51 -6.15 13.25
N ILE A 145 -16.32 -6.41 12.74
CA ILE A 145 -16.07 -6.47 11.30
C ILE A 145 -16.05 -7.93 10.86
N LEU A 146 -15.12 -8.71 11.40
CA LEU A 146 -14.90 -10.09 10.99
C LEU A 146 -15.97 -11.02 11.58
N GLY A 147 -16.35 -10.83 12.83
CA GLY A 147 -17.41 -11.62 13.47
C GLY A 147 -18.79 -11.46 12.83
N ILE A 148 -19.05 -10.30 12.22
CA ILE A 148 -20.35 -9.98 11.59
C ILE A 148 -20.35 -10.26 10.09
N TYR A 149 -19.37 -9.71 9.36
CA TYR A 149 -19.38 -9.73 7.89
C TYR A 149 -18.41 -10.77 7.30
N GLY A 150 -17.45 -11.24 8.10
CA GLY A 150 -16.38 -12.12 7.65
C GLY A 150 -15.28 -11.39 6.85
N ALA A 151 -14.06 -11.95 6.89
CA ALA A 151 -12.91 -11.42 6.18
C ALA A 151 -13.13 -11.27 4.65
N PRO A 152 -13.78 -12.21 3.94
CA PRO A 152 -13.96 -12.07 2.48
C PRO A 152 -14.80 -10.86 2.08
N ALA A 153 -15.92 -10.59 2.77
CA ALA A 153 -16.78 -9.45 2.47
C ALA A 153 -16.07 -8.13 2.77
N TYR A 154 -15.40 -8.05 3.93
CA TYR A 154 -14.59 -6.90 4.32
C TYR A 154 -13.50 -6.59 3.29
N LEU A 155 -12.69 -7.58 2.91
CA LEU A 155 -11.62 -7.41 1.94
C LEU A 155 -12.15 -7.07 0.54
N SER A 156 -13.32 -7.60 0.15
CA SER A 156 -13.93 -7.25 -1.13
C SER A 156 -14.42 -5.79 -1.16
N ARG A 157 -14.90 -5.25 -0.03
CA ARG A 157 -15.29 -3.84 0.09
C ARG A 157 -14.05 -2.95 0.08
N LEU A 158 -13.05 -3.27 0.89
CA LEU A 158 -11.80 -2.51 0.95
C LEU A 158 -11.04 -2.52 -0.39
N ASN A 159 -11.05 -3.63 -1.13
CA ASN A 159 -10.46 -3.69 -2.46
C ASN A 159 -11.15 -2.75 -3.45
N ARG A 160 -12.47 -2.55 -3.33
CA ARG A 160 -13.18 -1.60 -4.20
C ARG A 160 -12.84 -0.17 -3.85
N LEU A 161 -12.81 0.17 -2.56
CA LEU A 161 -12.33 1.46 -2.08
C LEU A 161 -10.94 1.77 -2.65
N LEU A 162 -10.00 0.84 -2.49
CA LEU A 162 -8.63 0.99 -2.98
C LEU A 162 -8.46 1.01 -4.50
N ARG A 163 -9.48 0.58 -5.26
CA ARG A 163 -9.47 0.60 -6.74
C ARG A 163 -10.31 1.72 -7.32
N ALA A 164 -11.10 2.41 -6.50
CA ALA A 164 -11.89 3.52 -6.97
C ALA A 164 -10.94 4.56 -7.57
N SER A 165 -11.23 4.97 -8.81
CA SER A 165 -10.37 5.82 -9.64
C SER A 165 -9.96 7.13 -8.97
N ASP A 166 -10.73 7.58 -7.98
CA ASP A 166 -10.51 8.87 -7.33
C ASP A 166 -9.26 8.89 -6.44
N LEU A 167 -8.72 7.72 -6.06
CA LEU A 167 -7.41 7.63 -5.42
C LEU A 167 -6.25 7.99 -6.38
N SER A 168 -6.49 7.96 -7.70
CA SER A 168 -5.47 8.36 -8.69
C SER A 168 -5.32 9.88 -8.79
N ASP A 169 -6.34 10.65 -8.40
CA ASP A 169 -6.23 12.11 -8.23
C ASP A 169 -5.57 12.48 -6.88
N GLU A 170 -5.50 11.53 -5.94
CA GLU A 170 -4.95 11.66 -4.58
C GLU A 170 -3.60 10.93 -4.41
N LEU A 171 -2.91 10.65 -5.52
CA LEU A 171 -1.53 10.20 -5.45
C LEU A 171 -0.71 11.19 -4.62
N ASP A 172 0.25 10.67 -3.84
CA ASP A 172 1.15 11.37 -2.91
C ASP A 172 0.93 11.07 -1.41
N GLU A 173 1.07 12.06 -0.53
CA GLU A 173 1.12 11.88 0.92
C GLU A 173 -0.18 11.24 1.47
N ASP A 174 -1.31 11.49 0.82
CA ASP A 174 -2.62 11.01 1.25
C ASP A 174 -2.79 9.50 1.05
N LEU A 175 -2.32 8.95 -0.08
CA LEU A 175 -2.35 7.50 -0.32
C LEU A 175 -1.50 6.75 0.71
N GLY A 176 -0.29 7.24 1.01
CA GLY A 176 0.58 6.64 2.02
C GLY A 176 -0.07 6.63 3.41
N HIS A 177 -0.73 7.72 3.79
CA HIS A 177 -1.48 7.84 5.04
C HIS A 177 -2.67 6.86 5.09
N LYS A 178 -3.50 6.80 4.05
CA LYS A 178 -4.63 5.86 3.94
C LYS A 178 -4.17 4.41 4.04
N LEU A 179 -3.08 4.04 3.37
CA LEU A 179 -2.51 2.69 3.45
C LEU A 179 -1.98 2.35 4.84
N SER A 180 -1.40 3.32 5.56
CA SER A 180 -0.97 3.14 6.95
C SER A 180 -2.15 2.81 7.87
N ILE A 181 -3.26 3.53 7.70
CA ILE A 181 -4.51 3.26 8.41
C ILE A 181 -4.98 1.83 8.10
N PHE A 182 -5.11 1.46 6.83
CA PHE A 182 -5.63 0.14 6.46
C PHE A 182 -4.71 -1.00 6.85
N ARG A 183 -3.39 -0.80 6.84
CA ARG A 183 -2.42 -1.83 7.21
C ARG A 183 -2.73 -2.40 8.59
N THR A 184 -3.12 -1.58 9.57
CA THR A 184 -3.45 -2.06 10.93
C THR A 184 -4.52 -3.15 10.93
N THR A 185 -5.53 -3.04 10.07
CA THR A 185 -6.58 -4.06 9.90
C THR A 185 -6.14 -5.22 9.01
N LEU A 186 -5.33 -4.95 7.99
CA LEU A 186 -4.92 -5.95 7.01
C LEU A 186 -3.88 -6.93 7.55
N ILE A 187 -3.16 -6.55 8.61
CA ILE A 187 -2.23 -7.45 9.31
C ILE A 187 -2.90 -8.27 10.42
N HIS A 188 -4.21 -8.11 10.63
CA HIS A 188 -4.94 -8.88 11.63
C HIS A 188 -4.88 -10.39 11.31
N PRO A 189 -4.64 -11.27 12.31
CA PRO A 189 -4.45 -12.71 12.08
C PRO A 189 -5.59 -13.39 11.31
N ASP A 190 -6.84 -12.98 11.55
CA ASP A 190 -8.01 -13.54 10.86
C ASP A 190 -8.25 -12.95 9.45
N VAL A 191 -7.53 -11.88 9.07
CA VAL A 191 -7.60 -11.27 7.73
C VAL A 191 -6.52 -11.83 6.83
N VAL A 192 -5.32 -12.01 7.38
CA VAL A 192 -4.11 -12.41 6.66
C VAL A 192 -4.29 -13.62 5.72
N PRO A 193 -4.94 -14.73 6.14
CA PRO A 193 -5.18 -15.89 5.28
C PRO A 193 -6.00 -15.58 4.01
N HIS A 194 -6.80 -14.52 4.03
CA HIS A 194 -7.72 -14.16 2.94
C HIS A 194 -7.15 -13.13 1.96
N LEU A 195 -5.99 -12.52 2.25
CA LEU A 195 -5.40 -11.44 1.42
C LEU A 195 -5.15 -11.85 -0.04
N ASN A 196 -4.68 -13.08 -0.27
CA ASN A 196 -4.45 -13.59 -1.62
C ASN A 196 -5.78 -13.91 -2.34
N SER A 197 -6.67 -14.66 -1.69
CA SER A 197 -7.94 -15.10 -2.27
C SER A 197 -8.89 -13.94 -2.64
N SER A 198 -8.84 -12.84 -1.88
CA SER A 198 -9.62 -11.63 -2.12
C SER A 198 -9.04 -10.73 -3.22
N GLY A 199 -7.81 -10.98 -3.68
CA GLY A 199 -7.10 -10.11 -4.61
C GLY A 199 -6.47 -8.86 -3.97
N MET A 200 -6.48 -8.74 -2.64
CA MET A 200 -5.90 -7.59 -1.92
C MET A 200 -4.40 -7.42 -2.20
N LEU A 201 -3.63 -8.52 -2.24
CA LEU A 201 -2.20 -8.46 -2.55
C LEU A 201 -1.92 -7.89 -3.96
N LEU A 202 -2.80 -8.20 -4.92
CA LEU A 202 -2.70 -7.64 -6.27
C LEU A 202 -3.01 -6.15 -6.27
N THR A 203 -4.08 -5.73 -5.58
CA THR A 203 -4.44 -4.32 -5.45
C THR A 203 -3.30 -3.51 -4.84
N MET A 204 -2.70 -4.00 -3.75
CA MET A 204 -1.56 -3.35 -3.10
C MET A 204 -0.33 -3.21 -4.01
N ARG A 205 -0.03 -4.25 -4.80
CA ARG A 205 1.02 -4.18 -5.83
C ARG A 205 0.70 -3.10 -6.87
N LEU A 206 -0.52 -3.07 -7.40
CA LEU A 206 -0.92 -2.13 -8.44
C LEU A 206 -0.85 -0.68 -7.95
N LEU A 207 -1.26 -0.42 -6.71
CA LEU A 207 -1.11 0.90 -6.07
C LEU A 207 0.35 1.33 -5.97
N ALA A 208 1.26 0.43 -5.56
CA ALA A 208 2.69 0.74 -5.54
C ALA A 208 3.26 1.01 -6.96
N GLU A 209 2.78 0.30 -7.98
CA GLU A 209 3.17 0.54 -9.37
C GLU A 209 2.62 1.87 -9.92
N GLU A 210 1.42 2.26 -9.49
CA GLU A 210 0.78 3.52 -9.86
C GLU A 210 1.48 4.71 -9.20
N GLN A 211 1.75 4.64 -7.89
CA GLN A 211 2.54 5.64 -7.17
C GLN A 211 3.92 5.82 -7.81
N ALA A 212 4.61 4.73 -8.17
CA ALA A 212 5.91 4.80 -8.84
C ALA A 212 5.85 5.43 -10.24
N ARG A 213 4.70 5.39 -10.91
CA ARG A 213 4.53 5.91 -12.27
C ARG A 213 4.13 7.37 -12.30
N TYR A 214 3.25 7.77 -11.39
CA TYR A 214 2.56 9.06 -11.45
C TYR A 214 2.76 9.92 -10.21
N GLY A 215 3.16 9.33 -9.09
CA GLY A 215 3.30 10.04 -7.82
C GLY A 215 4.66 10.71 -7.63
N TYR A 216 4.75 11.46 -6.54
CA TYR A 216 5.94 12.11 -6.03
C TYR A 216 6.91 11.08 -5.44
N ALA A 217 8.21 11.25 -5.69
CA ALA A 217 9.22 10.24 -5.32
C ALA A 217 9.31 9.99 -3.81
N PRO A 218 9.36 11.01 -2.92
CA PRO A 218 9.34 10.80 -1.48
C PRO A 218 8.11 10.05 -0.94
N SER A 219 6.93 10.21 -1.54
CA SER A 219 5.73 9.48 -1.15
C SER A 219 5.73 8.03 -1.67
N GLU A 220 6.51 7.72 -2.70
CA GLU A 220 6.71 6.34 -3.17
C GLU A 220 7.24 5.44 -2.04
N PHE A 221 8.21 5.92 -1.27
CA PHE A 221 8.76 5.18 -0.13
C PHE A 221 7.67 4.84 0.91
N VAL A 222 6.84 5.83 1.26
CA VAL A 222 5.76 5.67 2.25
C VAL A 222 4.75 4.61 1.77
N VAL A 223 4.34 4.69 0.51
CA VAL A 223 3.43 3.70 -0.09
C VAL A 223 4.06 2.30 -0.11
N LEU A 224 5.31 2.19 -0.56
CA LEU A 224 6.04 0.91 -0.60
C LEU A 224 6.16 0.30 0.79
N ARG A 225 6.45 1.10 1.81
CA ARG A 225 6.53 0.65 3.20
C ARG A 225 5.23 0.00 3.66
N GLU A 226 4.09 0.66 3.45
CA GLU A 226 2.81 0.13 3.91
C GLU A 226 2.39 -1.13 3.14
N VAL A 227 2.60 -1.13 1.82
CA VAL A 227 2.39 -2.29 0.95
C VAL A 227 3.25 -3.48 1.39
N LEU A 228 4.55 -3.26 1.62
CA LEU A 228 5.47 -4.30 2.07
C LEU A 228 5.15 -4.78 3.49
N GLY A 229 4.62 -3.90 4.36
CA GLY A 229 4.15 -4.25 5.69
C GLY A 229 2.99 -5.26 5.66
N VAL A 230 1.99 -5.03 4.79
CA VAL A 230 0.89 -5.98 4.57
C VAL A 230 1.39 -7.28 3.94
N MET A 231 2.26 -7.18 2.92
CA MET A 231 2.83 -8.37 2.29
C MET A 231 3.68 -9.21 3.26
N ARG A 232 4.41 -8.58 4.19
CA ARG A 232 5.14 -9.27 5.26
C ARG A 232 4.18 -10.05 6.16
N ALA A 233 3.05 -9.47 6.56
CA ALA A 233 2.07 -10.18 7.37
C ALA A 233 1.51 -11.40 6.64
N ALA A 234 1.19 -11.28 5.34
CA ALA A 234 0.83 -12.42 4.50
C ALA A 234 1.94 -13.48 4.42
N PHE A 235 3.19 -13.02 4.37
CA PHE A 235 4.35 -13.89 4.27
C PHE A 235 4.63 -14.69 5.55
N GLU A 236 4.39 -14.09 6.72
CA GLU A 236 4.60 -14.68 8.05
C GLU A 236 3.40 -15.50 8.54
N GLY A 237 2.18 -15.01 8.28
CA GLY A 237 0.95 -15.53 8.90
C GLY A 237 0.10 -16.44 8.01
N ALA A 238 0.27 -16.42 6.68
CA ALA A 238 -0.53 -17.26 5.79
C ALA A 238 0.21 -18.55 5.36
N PRO A 239 -0.51 -19.66 5.09
CA PRO A 239 0.06 -20.86 4.50
C PRO A 239 0.81 -20.57 3.18
N ILE A 240 1.84 -21.36 2.85
CA ILE A 240 2.66 -21.13 1.63
C ILE A 240 1.82 -20.92 0.35
N PRO A 241 0.74 -21.68 0.06
CA PRO A 241 -0.09 -21.46 -1.13
C PRO A 241 -0.79 -20.10 -1.18
N ASP A 242 -1.02 -19.47 -0.03
CA ASP A 242 -1.77 -18.23 0.13
C ASP A 242 -0.93 -17.03 0.55
N GLY A 243 0.27 -17.26 1.10
CA GLY A 243 1.23 -16.23 1.52
C GLY A 243 2.44 -16.16 0.60
N SER A 244 3.55 -16.72 1.06
CA SER A 244 4.86 -16.61 0.40
C SER A 244 4.90 -17.14 -1.06
N GLY A 245 4.13 -18.18 -1.41
CA GLY A 245 4.09 -18.72 -2.77
C GLY A 245 3.64 -17.70 -3.81
N PRO A 246 2.42 -17.15 -3.70
CA PRO A 246 1.94 -16.08 -4.56
C PRO A 246 2.79 -14.81 -4.53
N LEU A 247 3.26 -14.38 -3.34
CA LEU A 247 4.10 -13.18 -3.21
C LEU A 247 5.36 -13.25 -4.07
N ILE A 248 6.02 -14.40 -4.11
CA ILE A 248 7.23 -14.61 -4.92
C ILE A 248 6.90 -14.81 -6.41
N ARG A 249 5.81 -15.50 -6.76
CA ARG A 249 5.54 -15.93 -8.14
C ARG A 249 4.65 -14.99 -8.95
N LYS A 250 3.78 -14.22 -8.27
CA LYS A 250 2.71 -13.43 -8.91
C LYS A 250 2.79 -11.96 -8.59
N TYR A 251 3.26 -11.60 -7.39
CA TYR A 251 3.17 -10.22 -6.90
C TYR A 251 4.52 -9.49 -6.87
N ASP A 252 5.58 -10.12 -7.41
CA ASP A 252 6.92 -9.55 -7.53
C ASP A 252 7.44 -8.92 -6.23
N PHE A 253 7.16 -9.57 -5.10
CA PHE A 253 7.52 -9.07 -3.77
C PHE A 253 9.01 -8.69 -3.66
N VAL A 254 9.89 -9.47 -4.28
CA VAL A 254 11.34 -9.21 -4.25
C VAL A 254 11.70 -7.92 -5.00
N ALA A 255 11.01 -7.60 -6.09
CA ALA A 255 11.20 -6.36 -6.83
C ALA A 255 10.64 -5.15 -6.06
N LEU A 256 9.48 -5.30 -5.40
CA LEU A 256 8.93 -4.25 -4.52
C LEU A 256 9.85 -3.98 -3.33
N LEU A 257 10.37 -5.03 -2.68
CA LEU A 257 11.30 -4.91 -1.56
C LEU A 257 12.60 -4.23 -2.00
N ALA A 258 13.17 -4.67 -3.13
CA ALA A 258 14.34 -4.03 -3.73
C ALA A 258 14.10 -2.54 -4.01
N ARG A 259 12.92 -2.17 -4.55
CA ARG A 259 12.56 -0.78 -4.80
C ARG A 259 12.46 0.04 -3.52
N GLY A 260 11.81 -0.49 -2.48
CA GLY A 260 11.71 0.18 -1.18
C GLY A 260 13.09 0.42 -0.54
N LEU A 261 14.01 -0.53 -0.69
CA LEU A 261 15.39 -0.39 -0.21
C LEU A 261 16.16 0.69 -0.97
N LYS A 262 15.99 0.80 -2.30
CA LYS A 262 16.62 1.84 -3.13
C LYS A 262 16.06 3.22 -2.82
N ALA A 263 14.72 3.34 -2.75
CA ALA A 263 14.07 4.59 -2.37
C ALA A 263 14.56 5.09 -1.00
N TYR A 264 14.77 4.18 -0.03
CA TYR A 264 15.37 4.55 1.25
C TYR A 264 16.85 4.96 1.14
N ALA A 265 17.63 4.34 0.26
CA ALA A 265 19.03 4.71 0.04
C ALA A 265 19.16 6.11 -0.58
N ASP A 266 18.28 6.44 -1.52
CA ASP A 266 18.25 7.74 -2.22
C ASP A 266 17.72 8.86 -1.32
N ASP A 267 16.58 8.63 -0.64
CA ASP A 267 15.82 9.67 0.07
C ASP A 267 15.89 9.56 1.59
N GLY A 268 16.61 8.57 2.15
CA GLY A 268 16.61 8.26 3.58
C GLY A 268 16.93 9.45 4.50
N TYR A 269 17.73 10.40 4.00
CA TYR A 269 18.01 11.65 4.72
C TYR A 269 16.82 12.61 4.76
N LEU A 270 16.07 12.73 3.66
CA LEU A 270 14.89 13.59 3.59
C LEU A 270 13.75 12.99 4.41
N ILE A 271 13.58 11.67 4.37
CA ILE A 271 12.61 10.93 5.17
C ILE A 271 12.88 11.18 6.67
N ASP A 272 14.10 10.93 7.14
CA ASP A 272 14.46 11.10 8.55
C ASP A 272 14.38 12.57 9.05
N LYS A 273 14.50 13.56 8.15
CA LYS A 273 14.41 15.00 8.51
C LYS A 273 13.00 15.56 8.47
N ASN A 274 12.22 15.20 7.44
CA ASN A 274 10.88 15.73 7.21
C ASN A 274 9.85 14.99 8.06
N GLU A 275 10.14 13.76 8.48
CA GLU A 275 9.40 13.11 9.56
C GLU A 275 9.65 13.88 10.88
N ARG A 276 8.90 14.96 11.04
CA ARG A 276 8.49 15.52 12.32
C ARG A 276 7.73 14.49 13.19
N VAL A 277 7.51 13.28 12.67
CA VAL A 277 7.05 12.08 13.37
C VAL A 277 8.27 11.35 13.96
N ARG A 278 8.79 11.87 15.07
CA ARG A 278 9.84 11.22 15.89
C ARG A 278 9.36 9.95 16.61
N GLU A 279 8.32 9.27 16.16
CA GLU A 279 7.75 8.11 16.84
C GLU A 279 8.23 6.81 16.19
N HIS A 280 9.55 6.59 16.24
CA HIS A 280 10.29 5.32 16.48
C HIS A 280 9.92 4.00 15.74
N GLY A 281 8.85 3.93 14.95
CA GLY A 281 8.34 2.69 14.36
C GLY A 281 8.62 2.53 12.86
N ASP A 282 8.94 3.63 12.18
CA ASP A 282 8.78 3.71 10.74
C ASP A 282 9.90 3.01 9.95
N VAL A 283 11.15 3.46 10.06
CA VAL A 283 12.28 2.80 9.37
C VAL A 283 12.60 1.41 9.94
N GLN A 284 12.26 1.16 11.20
CA GLN A 284 12.36 -0.17 11.80
C GLN A 284 11.46 -1.18 11.08
N SER A 285 10.42 -0.73 10.37
CA SER A 285 9.53 -1.59 9.58
C SER A 285 10.28 -2.27 8.44
N LEU A 286 11.07 -1.56 7.62
CA LEU A 286 11.81 -2.16 6.49
C LEU A 286 12.89 -3.12 6.94
N VAL A 287 13.63 -2.78 7.99
CA VAL A 287 14.59 -3.73 8.59
C VAL A 287 13.88 -4.99 9.07
N SER A 288 12.70 -4.85 9.68
CA SER A 288 11.90 -5.99 10.14
C SER A 288 11.37 -6.82 8.97
N ILE A 289 10.85 -6.19 7.91
CA ILE A 289 10.43 -6.85 6.66
C ILE A 289 11.59 -7.64 6.06
N LEU A 290 12.78 -7.04 6.00
CA LEU A 290 13.96 -7.68 5.44
C LEU A 290 14.48 -8.84 6.30
N LYS A 291 14.40 -8.75 7.63
CA LYS A 291 14.69 -9.88 8.53
C LYS A 291 13.75 -11.05 8.30
N SER A 292 12.45 -10.79 8.15
CA SER A 292 11.46 -11.84 7.87
C SER A 292 11.67 -12.47 6.51
N PHE A 293 12.00 -11.67 5.51
CA PHE A 293 12.39 -12.16 4.19
C PHE A 293 13.65 -13.04 4.27
N GLN A 294 14.70 -12.58 4.96
CA GLN A 294 15.93 -13.35 5.15
C GLN A 294 15.63 -14.69 5.84
N ALA A 295 14.88 -14.69 6.94
CA ALA A 295 14.52 -15.91 7.67
C ALA A 295 13.83 -16.93 6.77
N PHE A 296 12.91 -16.48 5.90
CA PHE A 296 12.28 -17.35 4.91
C PHE A 296 13.25 -17.83 3.83
N VAL A 297 14.14 -16.97 3.36
CA VAL A 297 15.18 -17.33 2.39
C VAL A 297 16.06 -18.44 2.96
N THR A 298 16.54 -18.30 4.20
CA THR A 298 17.31 -19.32 4.93
C THR A 298 16.50 -20.61 5.09
N ALA A 299 15.24 -20.53 5.52
CA ALA A 299 14.39 -21.71 5.68
C ALA A 299 14.16 -22.44 4.34
N THR A 300 14.01 -21.69 3.25
CA THR A 300 13.81 -22.22 1.89
C THR A 300 15.10 -22.82 1.33
N SER A 301 16.27 -22.29 1.71
CA SER A 301 17.57 -22.79 1.26
C SER A 301 17.96 -24.10 1.93
N VAL A 302 17.60 -24.31 3.20
CA VAL A 302 17.89 -25.57 3.92
C VAL A 302 17.06 -26.75 3.40
N ARG A 303 15.81 -26.51 2.97
CA ARG A 303 14.82 -27.58 2.72
C ARG A 303 14.90 -28.26 1.35
N SER A 304 15.76 -27.83 0.43
CA SER A 304 15.59 -28.22 -0.98
C SER A 304 16.60 -29.22 -1.52
N ASN A 305 16.13 -30.46 -1.74
CA ASN A 305 16.73 -31.42 -2.68
C ASN A 305 16.46 -30.99 -4.14
N GLY A 306 17.05 -29.88 -4.64
CA GLY A 306 17.07 -29.46 -6.07
C GLY A 306 15.74 -29.28 -6.85
N LYS A 307 14.61 -29.76 -6.33
CA LYS A 307 13.29 -29.91 -6.97
C LYS A 307 12.26 -28.91 -6.43
N ASN A 308 12.61 -28.10 -5.43
CA ASN A 308 11.71 -27.09 -4.87
C ASN A 308 11.51 -25.94 -5.89
N THR A 309 10.32 -25.88 -6.50
CA THR A 309 9.96 -24.86 -7.48
C THR A 309 9.89 -23.47 -6.87
N LEU A 310 9.47 -23.33 -5.61
CA LEU A 310 9.45 -22.05 -4.90
C LEU A 310 10.86 -21.49 -4.71
N ARG A 311 11.83 -22.33 -4.32
CA ARG A 311 13.25 -21.92 -4.24
C ARG A 311 13.77 -21.42 -5.59
N LYS A 312 13.45 -22.12 -6.69
CA LYS A 312 13.87 -21.71 -8.04
C LYS A 312 13.27 -20.36 -8.43
N SER A 313 11.98 -20.16 -8.20
CA SER A 313 11.31 -18.87 -8.43
C SER A 313 11.93 -17.76 -7.58
N LEU A 314 12.15 -18.01 -6.29
CA LEU A 314 12.76 -17.06 -5.36
C LEU A 314 14.18 -16.69 -5.77
N ARG A 315 15.03 -17.69 -6.10
CA ARG A 315 16.40 -17.45 -6.57
C ARG A 315 16.41 -16.62 -7.86
N LYS A 316 15.51 -16.93 -8.81
CA LYS A 316 15.39 -16.17 -10.05
C LYS A 316 15.01 -14.70 -9.76
N ALA A 317 13.92 -14.49 -9.01
CA ALA A 317 13.44 -13.15 -8.68
C ALA A 317 14.48 -12.33 -7.88
N LEU A 318 15.17 -12.97 -6.93
CA LEU A 318 16.24 -12.30 -6.17
C LEU A 318 17.43 -11.98 -7.06
N ARG A 319 17.91 -12.91 -7.88
CA ARG A 319 19.07 -12.68 -8.75
C ARG A 319 18.92 -11.43 -9.63
N GLU A 320 17.74 -11.21 -10.19
CA GLU A 320 17.44 -10.05 -11.03
C GLU A 320 17.56 -8.70 -10.28
N GLN A 321 17.34 -8.70 -8.97
CA GLN A 321 17.31 -7.49 -8.14
C GLN A 321 18.50 -7.37 -7.17
N TRP A 322 19.24 -8.46 -6.93
CA TRP A 322 20.14 -8.57 -5.79
C TRP A 322 21.32 -7.62 -5.89
N TYR A 323 22.15 -7.77 -6.92
CA TYR A 323 23.35 -6.95 -7.07
C TYR A 323 23.05 -5.47 -7.34
N PRO A 324 22.09 -5.09 -8.21
CA PRO A 324 21.72 -3.68 -8.38
C PRO A 324 21.31 -3.01 -7.07
N THR A 325 20.49 -3.67 -6.23
CA THR A 325 20.08 -3.11 -4.93
C THR A 325 21.24 -3.08 -3.94
N LEU A 326 22.14 -4.06 -3.98
CA LEU A 326 23.32 -4.08 -3.12
C LEU A 326 24.25 -2.89 -3.42
N LEU A 327 24.43 -2.55 -4.70
CA LEU A 327 25.22 -1.39 -5.14
C LEU A 327 24.63 -0.07 -4.60
N GLU A 328 23.32 0.15 -4.78
CA GLU A 328 22.63 1.36 -4.29
C GLU A 328 22.73 1.48 -2.75
N LEU A 329 22.58 0.36 -2.03
CA LEU A 329 22.76 0.36 -0.57
C LEU A 329 24.22 0.67 -0.17
N GLN A 330 25.21 0.22 -0.95
CA GLN A 330 26.62 0.54 -0.69
C GLN A 330 26.89 2.04 -0.88
N ASP A 331 26.38 2.62 -1.97
CA ASP A 331 26.50 4.04 -2.27
C ASP A 331 25.78 4.90 -1.21
N GLY A 332 24.56 4.51 -0.83
CA GLY A 332 23.81 5.14 0.26
C GLY A 332 24.57 5.10 1.59
N VAL A 333 25.21 3.98 1.95
CA VAL A 333 26.05 3.89 3.16
C VAL A 333 27.25 4.83 3.09
N ALA A 334 27.86 4.99 1.92
CA ALA A 334 29.02 5.87 1.73
C ALA A 334 28.65 7.36 1.84
N CYS A 335 27.45 7.72 1.37
CA CYS A 335 26.96 9.11 1.34
C CYS A 335 26.20 9.53 2.61
N SER A 336 25.85 8.59 3.49
CA SER A 336 25.05 8.86 4.70
C SER A 336 25.90 8.95 5.97
N GLU A 337 25.37 9.61 6.99
CA GLU A 337 25.99 9.72 8.33
C GLU A 337 25.03 9.30 9.45
N GLY A 338 25.57 9.11 10.65
CA GLY A 338 24.81 8.87 11.88
C GLY A 338 23.89 7.63 11.84
N GLU A 339 22.64 7.84 12.23
CA GLU A 339 21.64 6.78 12.37
C GLU A 339 21.19 6.23 11.00
N VAL A 340 21.02 7.09 9.99
CA VAL A 340 20.67 6.67 8.61
C VAL A 340 21.72 5.70 8.07
N ARG A 341 23.00 6.02 8.21
CA ARG A 341 24.11 5.13 7.82
C ARG A 341 24.05 3.78 8.53
N SER A 342 23.76 3.79 9.83
CA SER A 342 23.67 2.56 10.64
C SER A 342 22.53 1.66 10.16
N ARG A 343 21.39 2.24 9.78
CA ARG A 343 20.25 1.50 9.22
C ARG A 343 20.54 0.96 7.82
N LEU A 344 21.10 1.77 6.92
CA LEU A 344 21.50 1.33 5.58
C LEU A 344 22.54 0.20 5.66
N MET A 345 23.51 0.28 6.58
CA MET A 345 24.47 -0.79 6.79
C MET A 345 23.79 -2.09 7.23
N ARG A 346 22.80 -2.01 8.13
CA ARG A 346 22.01 -3.17 8.56
C ARG A 346 21.21 -3.77 7.40
N MET A 347 20.56 -2.93 6.58
CA MET A 347 19.82 -3.38 5.40
C MET A 347 20.76 -4.06 4.38
N ARG A 348 21.92 -3.46 4.11
CA ARG A 348 22.97 -4.04 3.26
C ARG A 348 23.38 -5.43 3.73
N LEU A 349 23.67 -5.60 5.03
CA LEU A 349 24.07 -6.89 5.59
C LEU A 349 22.99 -7.96 5.42
N LEU A 350 21.73 -7.63 5.72
CA LEU A 350 20.61 -8.58 5.59
C LEU A 350 20.32 -8.94 4.11
N TRP A 351 20.41 -7.96 3.21
CA TRP A 351 20.20 -8.16 1.77
C TRP A 351 21.32 -9.00 1.14
N SER A 352 22.58 -8.73 1.51
CA SER A 352 23.73 -9.55 1.12
C SER A 352 23.58 -11.00 1.61
N ALA A 353 23.25 -11.20 2.89
CA ALA A 353 23.02 -12.52 3.47
C ALA A 353 21.92 -13.31 2.74
N SER A 354 20.83 -12.64 2.34
CA SER A 354 19.74 -13.28 1.58
C SER A 354 20.21 -13.84 0.23
N GLY A 355 21.13 -13.14 -0.46
CA GLY A 355 21.72 -13.65 -1.71
C GLY A 355 22.64 -14.85 -1.47
N HIS A 356 23.50 -14.77 -0.46
CA HIS A 356 24.41 -15.85 -0.08
C HIS A 356 23.67 -17.13 0.31
N ASP A 357 22.59 -17.04 1.08
CA ASP A 357 21.75 -18.18 1.45
C ASP A 357 21.14 -18.88 0.22
N LEU A 358 20.92 -18.14 -0.87
CA LEU A 358 20.46 -18.70 -2.14
C LEU A 358 21.58 -19.13 -3.07
N GLY A 359 22.84 -18.98 -2.67
CA GLY A 359 24.03 -19.32 -3.45
C GLY A 359 24.30 -18.35 -4.58
N LEU A 360 24.00 -17.06 -4.37
CA LEU A 360 24.48 -15.97 -5.22
C LEU A 360 25.87 -15.55 -4.74
N ASP A 361 26.79 -15.37 -5.68
CA ASP A 361 28.16 -14.93 -5.43
C ASP A 361 28.31 -13.48 -5.88
N GLU A 362 28.77 -12.59 -4.99
CA GLU A 362 28.81 -11.14 -5.26
C GLU A 362 29.69 -10.82 -6.47
N ALA A 363 30.85 -11.48 -6.61
CA ALA A 363 31.76 -11.23 -7.72
C ALA A 363 31.17 -11.69 -9.07
N GLN A 364 30.52 -12.85 -9.10
CA GLN A 364 29.84 -13.35 -10.30
C GLN A 364 28.64 -12.49 -10.69
N GLU A 365 27.77 -12.13 -9.73
CA GLU A 365 26.60 -11.30 -10.03
C GLU A 365 27.01 -9.88 -10.42
N LYS A 366 28.09 -9.34 -9.85
CA LYS A 366 28.72 -8.10 -10.31
C LYS A 366 29.17 -8.18 -11.77
N ALA A 367 29.95 -9.20 -12.11
CA ALA A 367 30.48 -9.36 -13.45
C ALA A 367 29.36 -9.52 -14.50
N GLU A 368 28.30 -10.25 -14.16
CA GLU A 368 27.12 -10.39 -15.01
C GLU A 368 26.34 -9.07 -15.12
N PHE A 369 26.16 -8.35 -14.01
CA PHE A 369 25.53 -7.02 -14.04
C PHE A 369 26.31 -6.05 -14.92
N ASP A 370 27.63 -5.95 -14.76
CA ASP A 370 28.50 -5.10 -15.57
C ASP A 370 28.44 -5.47 -17.06
N ARG A 371 28.33 -6.78 -17.36
CA ARG A 371 28.15 -7.27 -18.73
C ARG A 371 26.80 -6.86 -19.29
N LEU A 372 25.72 -6.99 -18.52
CA LEU A 372 24.36 -6.62 -18.93
C LEU A 372 24.23 -5.10 -19.11
N GLU A 373 24.82 -4.29 -18.25
CA GLU A 373 24.85 -2.82 -18.41
C GLU A 373 25.62 -2.43 -19.67
N LYS A 374 26.81 -3.00 -19.91
CA LYS A 374 27.55 -2.80 -21.17
C LYS A 374 26.75 -3.23 -22.40
N LEU A 375 26.01 -4.33 -22.31
CA LEU A 375 25.16 -4.80 -23.41
C LEU A 375 24.00 -3.83 -23.64
N LYS A 376 23.29 -3.39 -22.60
CA LYS A 376 22.21 -2.38 -22.70
C LYS A 376 22.69 -1.11 -23.38
N GLU A 377 23.90 -0.67 -23.03
CA GLU A 377 24.58 0.46 -23.65
C GLU A 377 24.91 0.26 -25.14
N GLN A 378 24.99 -0.97 -25.62
CA GLN A 378 25.34 -1.29 -27.01
C GLN A 378 24.14 -1.77 -27.83
N THR A 379 23.02 -2.10 -27.19
CA THR A 379 21.77 -2.54 -27.84
C THR A 379 20.78 -1.41 -28.06
N CYS A 380 19.79 -1.63 -28.94
CA CYS A 380 18.70 -0.68 -29.17
C CYS A 380 17.65 -0.74 -28.04
N SER A 381 17.24 0.40 -27.51
CA SER A 381 16.17 0.47 -26.49
C SER A 381 14.77 0.16 -27.03
N TRP A 382 14.56 0.19 -28.35
CA TRP A 382 13.27 -0.13 -28.96
C TRP A 382 12.98 -1.63 -28.87
N LYS A 383 12.04 -2.03 -28.02
CA LYS A 383 11.78 -3.45 -27.68
C LYS A 383 11.42 -4.34 -28.88
N VAL A 384 10.91 -3.76 -29.97
CA VAL A 384 10.53 -4.50 -31.20
C VAL A 384 11.70 -4.57 -32.20
N CYS A 385 12.81 -3.87 -31.95
CA CYS A 385 14.01 -3.96 -32.78
C CYS A 385 14.73 -5.29 -32.55
N GLU A 386 15.21 -5.94 -33.60
CA GLU A 386 16.06 -7.13 -33.50
C GLU A 386 17.34 -6.89 -32.67
N TYR A 387 17.85 -5.65 -32.70
CA TYR A 387 19.02 -5.23 -31.94
C TYR A 387 18.71 -4.85 -30.49
N HIS A 388 17.50 -5.09 -30.00
CA HIS A 388 17.20 -4.95 -28.57
C HIS A 388 17.94 -5.98 -27.72
N THR A 389 18.13 -7.18 -28.27
CA THR A 389 18.82 -8.30 -27.60
C THR A 389 20.15 -8.65 -28.26
N GLN A 390 20.48 -8.03 -29.40
CA GLN A 390 21.67 -8.31 -30.19
C GLN A 390 22.46 -7.03 -30.48
N LEU A 391 23.77 -7.17 -30.67
CA LEU A 391 24.62 -6.04 -31.02
C LEU A 391 24.33 -5.58 -32.46
N PRO A 392 23.96 -4.31 -32.68
CA PRO A 392 23.81 -3.79 -34.02
C PRO A 392 25.15 -3.68 -34.74
N PRO A 393 25.17 -3.78 -36.09
CA PRO A 393 26.38 -3.60 -36.88
C PRO A 393 26.91 -2.15 -36.84
N ILE A 394 26.08 -1.22 -36.37
CA ILE A 394 26.40 0.20 -36.23
C ILE A 394 26.29 0.62 -34.76
N ALA A 395 27.15 1.53 -34.33
CA ALA A 395 27.10 2.07 -32.97
C ALA A 395 25.74 2.73 -32.70
N VAL A 396 25.12 2.35 -31.57
CA VAL A 396 23.86 2.95 -31.14
C VAL A 396 24.03 4.42 -30.76
N LYS A 397 23.04 5.24 -31.10
CA LYS A 397 23.03 6.67 -30.83
C LYS A 397 22.17 6.94 -29.60
N ALA A 398 22.74 7.64 -28.61
CA ALA A 398 21.98 8.08 -27.45
C ALA A 398 20.85 9.03 -27.85
N CYS A 399 19.72 8.93 -27.16
CA CYS A 399 18.61 9.84 -27.31
C CYS A 399 19.10 11.27 -27.07
N LYS A 400 18.97 12.14 -28.08
CA LYS A 400 19.28 13.57 -27.91
C LYS A 400 18.45 14.23 -26.81
N GLY A 401 17.35 13.63 -26.38
CA GLY A 401 16.55 14.02 -25.23
C GLY A 401 17.28 13.74 -23.90
N CYS A 402 16.95 12.61 -23.32
CA CYS A 402 17.43 12.20 -22.00
C CYS A 402 18.89 11.71 -21.95
N GLY A 403 19.49 11.33 -23.08
CA GLY A 403 20.80 10.65 -23.11
C GLY A 403 20.82 9.22 -22.56
N GLN A 404 19.73 8.75 -21.95
CA GLN A 404 19.64 7.46 -21.25
C GLN A 404 19.40 6.29 -22.20
N THR A 405 18.41 6.39 -23.10
CA THR A 405 18.13 5.34 -24.09
C THR A 405 19.01 5.49 -25.34
N ARG A 406 19.29 4.38 -26.02
CA ARG A 406 20.15 4.35 -27.22
C ARG A 406 19.45 3.60 -28.36
N TYR A 407 19.62 4.07 -29.59
CA TYR A 407 18.92 3.52 -30.76
C TYR A 407 19.89 3.21 -31.89
N CYS A 408 19.70 2.08 -32.57
CA CYS A 408 20.48 1.75 -33.76
C CYS A 408 20.17 2.72 -34.93
N SER A 409 18.95 3.27 -35.00
CA SER A 409 18.54 4.19 -36.06
C SER A 409 17.57 5.27 -35.56
N ARG A 410 17.44 6.34 -36.37
CA ARG A 410 16.44 7.41 -36.13
C ARG A 410 15.01 6.87 -36.21
N ASP A 411 14.79 5.85 -37.03
CA ASP A 411 13.47 5.22 -37.17
C ASP A 411 13.09 4.46 -35.90
N CYS A 412 14.00 3.70 -35.31
CA CYS A 412 13.75 3.04 -34.02
C CYS A 412 13.48 4.06 -32.92
N GLN A 413 14.22 5.18 -32.89
CA GLN A 413 13.93 6.27 -31.96
C GLN A 413 12.51 6.85 -32.17
N THR A 414 12.11 7.06 -33.42
CA THR A 414 10.79 7.64 -33.75
C THR A 414 9.65 6.69 -33.40
N LYS A 415 9.84 5.38 -33.60
CA LYS A 415 8.89 4.34 -33.20
C LYS A 415 8.80 4.23 -31.69
N ASP A 416 9.92 4.14 -30.97
CA ASP A 416 9.92 4.11 -29.50
C ASP A 416 9.28 5.36 -28.89
N TRP A 417 9.49 6.52 -29.53
CA TRP A 417 8.83 7.75 -29.15
C TRP A 417 7.30 7.68 -29.27
N LYS A 418 6.77 7.17 -30.38
CA LYS A 418 5.33 7.17 -30.66
C LYS A 418 4.59 5.98 -30.05
N GLU A 419 5.21 4.81 -30.11
CA GLU A 419 4.61 3.51 -29.83
C GLU A 419 5.18 2.89 -28.53
N GLY A 420 6.41 3.22 -28.15
CA GLY A 420 7.09 2.64 -26.99
C GLY A 420 6.90 3.34 -25.67
N GLY A 421 6.17 4.46 -25.66
CA GLY A 421 6.01 5.29 -24.48
C GLY A 421 7.26 6.09 -24.12
N HIS A 422 8.33 6.11 -24.95
CA HIS A 422 9.51 6.92 -24.61
C HIS A 422 9.16 8.42 -24.47
N LYS A 423 8.12 8.88 -25.18
CA LYS A 423 7.61 10.25 -25.07
C LYS A 423 7.18 10.63 -23.65
N SER A 424 6.60 9.72 -22.87
CA SER A 424 6.13 10.03 -21.51
C SER A 424 7.26 10.07 -20.47
N VAL A 425 8.37 9.38 -20.73
CA VAL A 425 9.50 9.28 -19.77
C VAL A 425 10.70 10.17 -20.11
N CYS A 426 10.75 10.74 -21.31
CA CYS A 426 11.88 11.54 -21.75
C CYS A 426 11.89 12.94 -21.10
N LYS A 427 12.60 13.07 -19.96
CA LYS A 427 12.69 14.29 -19.12
C LYS A 427 13.23 15.58 -19.77
N ARG A 428 13.67 15.57 -21.05
CA ARG A 428 14.18 16.79 -21.74
C ARG A 428 13.07 17.73 -22.22
N ILE A 429 11.81 17.30 -22.30
CA ILE A 429 10.71 18.25 -22.51
C ILE A 429 10.47 18.95 -21.18
N LYS A 430 11.34 19.91 -20.83
CA LYS A 430 10.86 21.06 -20.06
C LYS A 430 9.70 21.60 -20.87
N LEU A 431 8.50 21.64 -20.28
CA LEU A 431 7.43 22.47 -20.81
C LEU A 431 8.06 23.86 -21.08
N PRO A 432 7.85 24.48 -22.25
CA PRO A 432 8.24 25.88 -22.42
C PRO A 432 7.65 26.65 -21.23
N ASP A 433 8.46 27.44 -20.54
CA ASP A 433 8.04 28.25 -19.39
C ASP A 433 6.73 28.96 -19.79
N ALA A 434 5.62 28.58 -19.15
CA ALA A 434 4.28 29.08 -19.44
C ALA A 434 3.98 30.31 -18.58
#